data_AF-A0A3D0XRG7-F1
#
_entry.id   AF-A0A3D0XRG7-F1
#
_cell.length_a   1.000
_cell.length_b   1.000
_cell.length_c   1.000
_cell.angle_alpha   90.00
_cell.angle_beta   90.00
_cell.angle_gamma   90.00
#
_symmetry.space_group_name_H-M   'P 1'
#
loop_
_entity.id
_entity.type
_entity.pdbx_description
1 polymer ?
#
loop_
_entity_poly.entity_id
_entity_poly.type
_entity_poly.pdbx_seq_one_letter_code
_entity_poly.pdbx_strand_id
1 'polypeptide(L)'
;GEILTTSKTADLLDVMLRDSAHIQQVDAEQASRKGKRAGHLPHVPLYTIDDAEAAVKLLKSCEYGECIELCEGVRVRFTDAGHLLGSASVEIWATENNVTRKLVFSGDIGNKDQPIIRNPQYLHAADYVVMESTYGNREHEKMKDYTKEFAKIIDQTLASGGNVVIPSFAVGRTQELLFFFRKIKAQHLTPQNPDFPVYVDSPLAAEATAIYRSDLHGYADPETENLIAHGTEPLQFSNLHITSSVEESKALNDDGIPKVIISSSGMCEAGRIRHHLKHNLWRPECAVVFVGYQAAGTLGRILLEGGVSSVKLFGEQIAIKAHIYNFRALSGHADHTGLLEWIQAFLPKPKKVFVVHGERECCETFTAELCTKGFDAYAPDFEASYDLLEDRFIDKGIPPEKLHPVCAGHVGKHYSSAYARLVQAQKRLEEVVQHNEGGTNKDLGKFADQILSLCQKWDR
;
A
#
# COMPACT_ATOMS: atom_id res chain seq x y z
N GLY A 1 -24.35 9.13 -17.17
CA GLY A 1 -24.48 7.65 -17.21
C GLY A 1 -24.62 7.14 -15.80
N GLU A 2 -24.56 5.82 -15.63
CA GLU A 2 -24.59 5.15 -14.33
C GLU A 2 -23.19 4.63 -13.97
N ILE A 3 -22.89 4.49 -12.67
CA ILE A 3 -21.65 3.92 -12.16
C ILE A 3 -22.01 2.60 -11.46
N LEU A 4 -21.72 1.48 -12.12
CA LEU A 4 -22.05 0.15 -11.61
C LEU A 4 -20.92 -0.39 -10.72
N THR A 5 -21.27 -0.88 -9.52
CA THR A 5 -20.31 -1.44 -8.56
C THR A 5 -20.99 -2.39 -7.58
N THR A 6 -20.23 -3.09 -6.74
CA THR A 6 -20.82 -3.91 -5.66
C THR A 6 -21.39 -3.03 -4.55
N SER A 7 -22.34 -3.57 -3.77
CA SER A 7 -22.98 -2.82 -2.67
C SER A 7 -21.96 -2.23 -1.68
N LYS A 8 -20.99 -3.03 -1.23
CA LYS A 8 -19.94 -2.55 -0.29
C LYS A 8 -18.94 -1.59 -0.92
N THR A 9 -18.66 -1.71 -2.21
CA THR A 9 -17.86 -0.70 -2.90
C THR A 9 -18.62 0.61 -3.04
N ALA A 10 -19.95 0.58 -3.24
CA ALA A 10 -20.77 1.80 -3.24
C ALA A 10 -20.73 2.52 -1.88
N ASP A 11 -20.89 1.77 -0.78
CA ASP A 11 -20.78 2.31 0.59
C ASP A 11 -19.40 2.96 0.83
N LEU A 12 -18.32 2.31 0.40
CA LEU A 12 -16.96 2.84 0.54
C LEU A 12 -16.70 4.04 -0.37
N LEU A 13 -17.18 4.02 -1.62
CA LEU A 13 -17.04 5.14 -2.55
C LEU A 13 -17.76 6.39 -2.05
N ASP A 14 -18.91 6.23 -1.41
CA ASP A 14 -19.69 7.33 -0.83
C ASP A 14 -18.84 8.15 0.15
N VAL A 15 -18.13 7.49 1.07
CA VAL A 15 -17.29 8.16 2.06
C VAL A 15 -15.94 8.61 1.47
N MET A 16 -15.31 7.79 0.64
CA MET A 16 -13.98 8.06 0.08
C MET A 16 -13.97 9.20 -0.92
N LEU A 17 -14.99 9.33 -1.78
CA LEU A 17 -15.07 10.41 -2.77
C LEU A 17 -15.22 11.77 -2.09
N ARG A 18 -16.02 11.85 -1.01
CA ARG A 18 -16.20 13.09 -0.24
C ARG A 18 -14.94 13.47 0.53
N ASP A 19 -14.28 12.52 1.18
CA ASP A 19 -13.02 12.77 1.88
C ASP A 19 -11.92 13.26 0.91
N SER A 20 -11.77 12.59 -0.24
CA SER A 20 -10.80 13.00 -1.26
C SER A 20 -11.10 14.38 -1.85
N ALA A 21 -12.37 14.69 -2.15
CA ALA A 21 -12.78 16.02 -2.59
C ALA A 21 -12.46 17.09 -1.53
N HIS A 22 -12.77 16.82 -0.26
CA HIS A 22 -12.49 17.73 0.84
C HIS A 22 -10.99 18.01 0.98
N ILE A 23 -10.15 16.96 0.96
CA ILE A 23 -8.69 17.09 1.02
C ILE A 23 -8.19 17.96 -0.14
N GLN A 24 -8.63 17.68 -1.37
CA GLN A 24 -8.20 18.43 -2.54
C GLN A 24 -8.62 19.91 -2.48
N GLN A 25 -9.84 20.21 -2.01
CA GLN A 25 -10.30 21.58 -1.83
C GLN A 25 -9.46 22.31 -0.77
N VAL A 26 -9.23 21.69 0.38
CA VAL A 26 -8.39 22.28 1.45
C VAL A 26 -6.97 22.51 0.97
N ASP A 27 -6.37 21.56 0.25
CA ASP A 27 -5.01 21.71 -0.29
C ASP A 27 -4.94 22.81 -1.35
N ALA A 28 -5.92 22.90 -2.24
CA ALA A 28 -6.03 23.96 -3.24
C ALA A 28 -6.21 25.34 -2.61
N GLU A 29 -7.02 25.46 -1.55
CA GLU A 29 -7.18 26.70 -0.78
C GLU A 29 -5.89 27.11 -0.09
N GLN A 30 -5.19 26.17 0.56
CA GLN A 30 -3.92 26.43 1.23
C GLN A 30 -2.83 26.84 0.24
N ALA A 31 -2.73 26.13 -0.89
CA ALA A 31 -1.81 26.43 -1.98
C ALA A 31 -2.10 27.81 -2.58
N SER A 32 -3.38 28.12 -2.86
CA SER A 32 -3.82 29.43 -3.33
C SER A 32 -3.47 30.55 -2.35
N ARG A 33 -3.71 30.34 -1.04
CA ARG A 33 -3.40 31.33 0.00
C ARG A 33 -1.89 31.61 0.10
N LYS A 34 -1.05 30.58 -0.03
CA LYS A 34 0.41 30.72 -0.08
C LYS A 34 0.87 31.37 -1.38
N GLY A 35 0.35 30.92 -2.52
CA GLY A 35 0.67 31.40 -3.86
C GLY A 35 0.29 32.87 -4.09
N LYS A 36 -0.83 33.34 -3.52
CA LYS A 36 -1.21 34.77 -3.53
C LYS A 36 -0.11 35.67 -2.95
N ARG A 37 0.66 35.20 -1.96
CA ARG A 37 1.79 35.95 -1.38
C ARG A 37 2.99 36.02 -2.33
N ALA A 38 3.08 35.11 -3.28
CA ALA A 38 4.12 35.03 -4.30
C ALA A 38 3.65 35.53 -5.69
N GLY A 39 2.42 36.06 -5.81
CA GLY A 39 1.84 36.52 -7.08
C GLY A 39 1.37 35.41 -8.03
N HIS A 40 1.24 34.17 -7.54
CA HIS A 40 0.78 33.04 -8.34
C HIS A 40 -0.75 33.00 -8.46
N LEU A 41 -1.23 32.38 -9.55
CA LEU A 41 -2.65 32.12 -9.77
C LEU A 41 -3.24 31.18 -8.70
N PRO A 42 -4.55 31.26 -8.41
CA PRO A 42 -5.22 30.31 -7.54
C PRO A 42 -5.09 28.89 -8.08
N HIS A 43 -4.78 27.96 -7.18
CA HIS A 43 -4.84 26.53 -7.44
C HIS A 43 -6.30 26.07 -7.41
N VAL A 44 -6.73 25.33 -8.42
CA VAL A 44 -8.08 24.76 -8.51
C VAL A 44 -7.97 23.26 -8.19
N PRO A 45 -8.83 22.69 -7.32
CA PRO A 45 -8.86 21.25 -7.08
C PRO A 45 -9.29 20.51 -8.36
N LEU A 46 -8.95 19.22 -8.49
CA LEU A 46 -9.37 18.44 -9.67
C LEU A 46 -10.89 18.26 -9.71
N TYR A 47 -11.51 18.13 -8.55
CA TYR A 47 -12.95 18.10 -8.35
C TYR A 47 -13.32 18.58 -6.93
N THR A 48 -14.59 18.86 -6.72
CA THR A 48 -15.15 19.43 -5.48
C THR A 48 -16.05 18.43 -4.74
N ILE A 49 -16.45 18.77 -3.51
CA ILE A 49 -17.43 17.95 -2.76
C ILE A 49 -18.75 17.86 -3.53
N ASP A 50 -19.19 18.93 -4.18
CA ASP A 50 -20.41 18.92 -5.00
C ASP A 50 -20.31 17.92 -6.17
N ASP A 51 -19.13 17.84 -6.80
CA ASP A 51 -18.87 16.86 -7.86
C ASP A 51 -18.88 15.42 -7.31
N ALA A 52 -18.28 15.20 -6.12
CA ALA A 52 -18.31 13.90 -5.45
C ALA A 52 -19.74 13.48 -5.10
N GLU A 53 -20.56 14.38 -4.54
CA GLU A 53 -21.97 14.12 -4.26
C GLU A 53 -22.80 13.85 -5.51
N ALA A 54 -22.49 14.54 -6.62
CA ALA A 54 -23.12 14.29 -7.90
C ALA A 54 -22.76 12.89 -8.44
N ALA A 55 -21.48 12.49 -8.34
CA ALA A 55 -21.01 11.17 -8.76
C ALA A 55 -21.64 10.02 -7.93
N VAL A 56 -21.71 10.19 -6.61
CA VAL A 56 -22.35 9.22 -5.70
C VAL A 56 -23.79 8.94 -6.11
N LYS A 57 -24.55 9.95 -6.51
CA LYS A 57 -25.96 9.79 -6.96
C LYS A 57 -26.10 8.93 -8.22
N LEU A 58 -25.01 8.71 -8.96
CA LEU A 58 -24.97 7.86 -10.14
C LEU A 58 -24.61 6.40 -9.81
N LEU A 59 -24.27 6.09 -8.56
CA LEU A 59 -23.93 4.74 -8.14
C LEU A 59 -25.15 3.81 -8.25
N LYS A 60 -24.91 2.64 -8.85
CA LYS A 60 -25.82 1.50 -8.92
C LYS A 60 -25.09 0.30 -8.36
N SER A 61 -25.66 -0.27 -7.30
CA SER A 61 -25.12 -1.48 -6.67
C SER A 61 -25.61 -2.73 -7.38
N CYS A 62 -24.75 -3.74 -7.49
CA CYS A 62 -25.09 -5.10 -7.90
C CYS A 62 -24.49 -6.13 -6.95
N GLU A 63 -25.02 -7.34 -6.99
CA GLU A 63 -24.49 -8.45 -6.20
C GLU A 63 -23.48 -9.28 -7.01
N TYR A 64 -22.57 -9.95 -6.31
CA TYR A 64 -21.64 -10.88 -6.95
C TYR A 64 -22.39 -11.98 -7.72
N GLY A 65 -21.90 -12.31 -8.90
CA GLY A 65 -22.47 -13.34 -9.76
C GLY A 65 -23.67 -12.89 -10.59
N GLU A 66 -24.24 -11.72 -10.34
CA GLU A 66 -25.34 -11.15 -11.13
C GLU A 66 -24.85 -10.78 -12.54
N CYS A 67 -25.59 -11.19 -13.56
CA CYS A 67 -25.29 -10.86 -14.96
C CYS A 67 -26.17 -9.68 -15.40
N ILE A 68 -25.54 -8.55 -15.69
CA ILE A 68 -26.21 -7.27 -15.95
C ILE A 68 -25.99 -6.88 -17.40
N GLU A 69 -27.07 -6.52 -18.10
CA GLU A 69 -26.99 -5.93 -19.43
C GLU A 69 -26.74 -4.42 -19.30
N LEU A 70 -25.54 -3.99 -19.67
CA LEU A 70 -25.09 -2.60 -19.53
C LEU A 70 -25.63 -1.74 -20.68
N CYS A 71 -25.60 -2.28 -21.89
CA CYS A 71 -26.22 -1.74 -23.10
C CYS A 71 -26.35 -2.86 -24.13
N GLU A 72 -26.94 -2.56 -25.29
CA GLU A 72 -27.10 -3.54 -26.37
C GLU A 72 -25.76 -4.20 -26.72
N GLY A 73 -25.72 -5.53 -26.60
CA GLY A 73 -24.52 -6.33 -26.91
C GLY A 73 -23.44 -6.33 -25.82
N VAL A 74 -23.61 -5.63 -24.69
CA VAL A 74 -22.62 -5.61 -23.59
C VAL A 74 -23.25 -6.07 -22.29
N ARG A 75 -22.73 -7.16 -21.74
CA ARG A 75 -23.10 -7.68 -20.42
C ARG A 75 -21.90 -7.72 -19.49
N VAL A 76 -22.14 -7.51 -18.21
CA VAL A 76 -21.11 -7.51 -17.17
C VAL A 76 -21.50 -8.40 -16.00
N ARG A 77 -20.50 -8.94 -15.30
CA ARG A 77 -20.67 -9.67 -14.05
C ARG A 77 -19.51 -9.40 -13.12
N PHE A 78 -19.81 -9.24 -11.83
CA PHE A 78 -18.83 -8.98 -10.79
C PHE A 78 -18.54 -10.28 -10.04
N THR A 79 -17.26 -10.60 -9.85
CA THR A 79 -16.77 -11.77 -9.11
C THR A 79 -15.85 -11.30 -8.00
N ASP A 80 -16.01 -11.84 -6.81
CA ASP A 80 -15.26 -11.40 -5.62
C ASP A 80 -13.74 -11.51 -5.83
N ALA A 81 -13.06 -10.37 -5.74
CA ALA A 81 -11.61 -10.31 -5.91
C ALA A 81 -10.85 -10.55 -4.60
N GLY A 82 -11.52 -10.59 -3.45
CA GLY A 82 -10.89 -10.86 -2.14
C GLY A 82 -9.83 -9.83 -1.70
N HIS A 83 -9.81 -8.63 -2.29
CA HIS A 83 -8.80 -7.59 -2.01
C HIS A 83 -9.22 -6.62 -0.91
N LEU A 84 -10.40 -6.04 -1.06
CA LEU A 84 -11.08 -5.18 -0.08
C LEU A 84 -12.55 -5.57 -0.01
N LEU A 85 -13.25 -5.07 1.02
CA LEU A 85 -14.68 -5.30 1.16
C LEU A 85 -15.43 -4.77 -0.07
N GLY A 86 -16.08 -5.66 -0.82
CA GLY A 86 -16.76 -5.32 -2.07
C GLY A 86 -15.89 -5.35 -3.32
N SER A 87 -14.57 -5.57 -3.22
CA SER A 87 -13.69 -5.65 -4.38
C SER A 87 -14.13 -6.73 -5.38
N ALA A 88 -13.93 -6.48 -6.66
CA ALA A 88 -14.41 -7.38 -7.70
C ALA A 88 -13.51 -7.40 -8.94
N SER A 89 -13.33 -8.60 -9.49
CA SER A 89 -13.00 -8.79 -10.90
C SER A 89 -14.27 -8.62 -11.73
N VAL A 90 -14.14 -8.02 -12.91
CA VAL A 90 -15.27 -7.74 -13.81
C VAL A 90 -15.13 -8.59 -15.06
N GLU A 91 -16.10 -9.46 -15.28
CA GLU A 91 -16.28 -10.20 -16.53
C GLU A 91 -17.16 -9.38 -17.48
N ILE A 92 -16.73 -9.20 -18.72
CA ILE A 92 -17.44 -8.42 -19.75
C ILE A 92 -17.65 -9.30 -20.97
N TRP A 93 -18.89 -9.46 -21.42
CA TRP A 93 -19.22 -10.04 -22.71
C TRP A 93 -19.65 -8.92 -23.64
N ALA A 94 -18.87 -8.70 -24.69
CA ALA A 94 -19.16 -7.70 -25.72
C ALA A 94 -19.41 -8.38 -27.06
N THR A 95 -20.50 -8.03 -27.74
CA THR A 95 -20.90 -8.54 -29.04
C THR A 95 -20.86 -7.44 -30.08
N GLU A 96 -20.06 -7.63 -31.12
CA GLU A 96 -19.99 -6.75 -32.29
C GLU A 96 -19.96 -7.61 -33.56
N ASN A 97 -20.70 -7.23 -34.60
CA ASN A 97 -20.78 -7.98 -35.87
C ASN A 97 -21.12 -9.48 -35.68
N ASN A 98 -22.01 -9.80 -34.73
CA ASN A 98 -22.39 -11.16 -34.30
C ASN A 98 -21.25 -12.00 -33.71
N VAL A 99 -20.13 -11.37 -33.33
CA VAL A 99 -19.00 -12.01 -32.67
C VAL A 99 -18.97 -11.55 -31.22
N THR A 100 -19.12 -12.49 -30.29
CA THR A 100 -19.00 -12.23 -28.86
C THR A 100 -17.57 -12.51 -28.39
N ARG A 101 -17.00 -11.59 -27.62
CA ARG A 101 -15.74 -11.76 -26.88
C ARG A 101 -15.98 -11.62 -25.39
N LYS A 102 -15.27 -12.42 -24.60
CA LYS A 102 -15.25 -12.31 -23.15
C LYS A 102 -13.94 -11.70 -22.68
N LEU A 103 -14.03 -10.56 -22.01
CA LEU A 103 -12.91 -9.92 -21.33
C LEU A 103 -13.04 -10.10 -19.83
N VAL A 104 -11.91 -10.17 -19.14
CA VAL A 104 -11.87 -10.13 -17.67
C VAL A 104 -10.88 -9.05 -17.24
N PHE A 105 -11.35 -8.12 -16.41
CA PHE A 105 -10.51 -7.21 -15.66
C PHE A 105 -10.37 -7.76 -14.24
N SER A 106 -9.15 -7.99 -13.78
CA SER A 106 -8.95 -8.52 -12.43
C SER A 106 -9.35 -7.53 -11.34
N GLY A 107 -9.18 -6.23 -11.59
CA GLY A 107 -9.02 -5.26 -10.49
C GLY A 107 -7.76 -5.58 -9.68
N ASP A 108 -7.74 -5.19 -8.42
CA ASP A 108 -6.72 -5.66 -7.49
C ASP A 108 -7.08 -7.07 -7.02
N ILE A 109 -6.15 -8.01 -7.16
CA ILE A 109 -6.34 -9.42 -6.81
C ILE A 109 -5.97 -9.58 -5.34
N GLY A 110 -6.92 -10.08 -4.56
CA GLY A 110 -6.78 -10.33 -3.14
C GLY A 110 -5.73 -11.36 -2.78
N ASN A 111 -5.05 -11.14 -1.66
CA ASN A 111 -4.29 -12.19 -1.01
C ASN A 111 -5.22 -13.22 -0.35
N LYS A 112 -4.72 -14.41 -0.07
CA LYS A 112 -5.48 -15.44 0.63
C LYS A 112 -5.39 -15.29 2.14
N ASP A 113 -6.37 -15.88 2.81
CA ASP A 113 -6.50 -16.02 4.26
C ASP A 113 -6.34 -14.67 5.00
N GLN A 114 -6.83 -13.60 4.35
CA GLN A 114 -6.95 -12.30 4.97
C GLN A 114 -8.11 -12.32 5.97
N PRO A 115 -7.98 -11.63 7.12
CA PRO A 115 -9.08 -11.56 8.06
C PRO A 115 -10.22 -10.69 7.50
N ILE A 116 -11.42 -10.94 8.00
CA ILE A 116 -12.68 -10.25 7.69
C ILE A 116 -13.26 -10.67 6.34
N ILE A 117 -12.50 -10.60 5.25
CA ILE A 117 -13.02 -10.80 3.89
C ILE A 117 -12.68 -12.18 3.34
N ARG A 118 -13.55 -12.71 2.48
CA ARG A 118 -13.33 -14.02 1.86
C ARG A 118 -12.15 -14.03 0.90
N ASN A 119 -11.65 -15.24 0.63
CA ASN A 119 -10.62 -15.48 -0.37
C ASN A 119 -11.10 -15.09 -1.79
N PRO A 120 -10.17 -14.65 -2.67
CA PRO A 120 -10.48 -14.34 -4.07
C PRO A 120 -11.16 -15.53 -4.77
N GLN A 121 -12.20 -15.25 -5.55
CA GLN A 121 -12.83 -16.24 -6.41
C GLN A 121 -12.12 -16.32 -7.76
N TYR A 122 -11.90 -17.55 -8.24
CA TYR A 122 -11.12 -17.79 -9.44
C TYR A 122 -12.04 -17.86 -10.67
N LEU A 123 -11.58 -17.23 -11.75
CA LEU A 123 -12.26 -17.22 -13.04
C LEU A 123 -11.62 -18.25 -13.99
N HIS A 124 -12.45 -18.91 -14.79
CA HIS A 124 -12.00 -20.09 -15.55
C HIS A 124 -12.00 -19.93 -17.06
N ALA A 125 -12.59 -18.86 -17.62
CA ALA A 125 -12.65 -18.67 -19.06
C ALA A 125 -12.69 -17.19 -19.42
N ALA A 126 -11.89 -16.77 -20.40
CA ALA A 126 -11.91 -15.46 -21.04
C ALA A 126 -11.17 -15.55 -22.39
N ASP A 127 -11.54 -14.72 -23.36
CA ASP A 127 -10.74 -14.50 -24.56
C ASP A 127 -9.55 -13.59 -24.24
N TYR A 128 -9.77 -12.55 -23.43
CA TYR A 128 -8.76 -11.55 -23.07
C TYR A 128 -8.80 -11.28 -21.57
N VAL A 129 -7.63 -11.12 -20.96
CA VAL A 129 -7.51 -10.82 -19.54
C VAL A 129 -6.67 -9.56 -19.35
N VAL A 130 -7.11 -8.65 -18.49
CA VAL A 130 -6.34 -7.51 -17.99
C VAL A 130 -6.12 -7.76 -16.51
N MET A 131 -4.87 -7.98 -16.10
CA MET A 131 -4.53 -8.34 -14.72
C MET A 131 -3.51 -7.40 -14.07
N GLU A 132 -3.66 -7.19 -12.76
CA GLU A 132 -2.69 -6.44 -11.96
C GLU A 132 -1.35 -7.18 -11.82
N SER A 133 -0.32 -6.45 -11.38
CA SER A 133 1.02 -6.99 -11.17
C SER A 133 1.76 -6.29 -10.02
N THR A 134 1.03 -5.81 -9.00
CA THR A 134 1.59 -5.01 -7.91
C THR A 134 2.77 -5.72 -7.24
N TYR A 135 2.67 -7.04 -7.08
CA TYR A 135 3.72 -7.92 -6.55
C TYR A 135 4.16 -9.00 -7.55
N GLY A 136 4.05 -8.75 -8.85
CA GLY A 136 4.42 -9.70 -9.92
C GLY A 136 5.89 -10.16 -9.91
N ASN A 137 6.76 -9.58 -9.08
CA ASN A 137 8.17 -9.98 -8.93
C ASN A 137 8.56 -10.29 -7.47
N ARG A 138 7.59 -10.42 -6.56
CA ARG A 138 7.83 -10.53 -5.11
C ARG A 138 6.90 -11.54 -4.45
N GLU A 139 7.48 -12.29 -3.52
CA GLU A 139 6.74 -13.19 -2.61
C GLU A 139 6.47 -12.49 -1.28
N HIS A 140 5.32 -12.78 -0.66
CA HIS A 140 5.07 -12.33 0.71
C HIS A 140 5.89 -13.14 1.70
N GLU A 141 6.34 -12.50 2.78
CA GLU A 141 7.03 -13.19 3.86
C GLU A 141 6.06 -14.11 4.60
N LYS A 142 6.31 -15.42 4.54
CA LYS A 142 5.51 -16.44 5.23
C LYS A 142 5.81 -16.43 6.73
N MET A 143 5.18 -15.51 7.46
CA MET A 143 5.26 -15.46 8.92
C MET A 143 4.30 -16.49 9.55
N LYS A 144 4.86 -17.50 10.22
CA LYS A 144 4.08 -18.58 10.87
C LYS A 144 3.15 -18.10 11.98
N ASP A 145 3.46 -16.99 12.66
CA ASP A 145 2.64 -16.47 13.76
C ASP A 145 2.71 -14.94 13.85
N TYR A 146 2.13 -14.28 12.83
CA TYR A 146 2.06 -12.83 12.71
C TYR A 146 1.50 -12.16 13.97
N THR A 147 0.42 -12.71 14.52
CA THR A 147 -0.29 -12.16 15.67
C THR A 147 0.59 -12.12 16.92
N LYS A 148 1.42 -13.15 17.16
CA LYS A 148 2.32 -13.18 18.33
C LYS A 148 3.49 -12.19 18.20
N GLU A 149 4.13 -12.09 17.05
CA GLU A 149 5.22 -11.12 16.85
C GLU A 149 4.69 -9.68 16.97
N PHE A 150 3.51 -9.41 16.41
CA PHE A 150 2.88 -8.11 16.55
C PHE A 150 2.51 -7.79 18.01
N ALA A 151 1.90 -8.75 18.73
CA ALA A 151 1.61 -8.62 20.16
C ALA A 151 2.87 -8.34 21.00
N LYS A 152 3.98 -9.03 20.70
CA LYS A 152 5.25 -8.85 21.40
C LYS A 152 5.78 -7.43 21.25
N ILE A 153 5.77 -6.87 20.05
CA ILE A 153 6.22 -5.48 19.82
C ILE A 153 5.34 -4.50 20.60
N ILE A 154 4.02 -4.71 20.57
CA ILE A 154 3.08 -3.86 21.31
C ILE A 154 3.38 -3.92 22.81
N ASP A 155 3.45 -5.12 23.38
CA ASP A 155 3.66 -5.30 24.82
C ASP A 155 5.00 -4.69 25.27
N GLN A 156 6.08 -4.89 24.50
CA GLN A 156 7.42 -4.37 24.80
C GLN A 156 7.51 -2.84 24.68
N THR A 157 6.91 -2.27 23.64
CA THR A 157 6.93 -0.83 23.39
C THR A 157 6.15 -0.11 24.50
N LEU A 158 4.94 -0.60 24.80
CA LEU A 158 4.09 0.00 25.83
C LEU A 158 4.68 -0.16 27.23
N ALA A 159 5.25 -1.33 27.56
CA ALA A 159 5.94 -1.54 28.84
C ALA A 159 7.16 -0.63 29.03
N SER A 160 7.77 -0.16 27.93
CA SER A 160 8.88 0.80 27.94
C SER A 160 8.41 2.25 28.06
N GLY A 161 7.10 2.51 28.18
CA GLY A 161 6.52 3.85 28.21
C GLY A 161 6.37 4.53 26.85
N GLY A 162 6.58 3.78 25.76
CA GLY A 162 6.50 4.30 24.40
C GLY A 162 5.14 4.11 23.74
N ASN A 163 4.93 4.82 22.64
CA ASN A 163 3.77 4.64 21.79
C ASN A 163 4.09 3.73 20.60
N VAL A 164 3.10 2.96 20.15
CA VAL A 164 3.15 2.24 18.88
C VAL A 164 2.37 3.04 17.86
N VAL A 165 3.06 3.64 16.89
CA VAL A 165 2.44 4.42 15.81
C VAL A 165 2.36 3.55 14.56
N ILE A 166 1.16 3.43 13.98
CA ILE A 166 0.90 2.57 12.83
C ILE A 166 0.32 3.42 11.69
N PRO A 167 1.16 3.85 10.73
CA PRO A 167 0.67 4.38 9.46
C PRO A 167 -0.16 3.32 8.75
N SER A 168 -1.44 3.61 8.49
CA SER A 168 -2.36 2.67 7.86
C SER A 168 -3.30 3.36 6.89
N PHE A 169 -3.71 2.64 5.85
CA PHE A 169 -4.83 3.07 5.00
C PHE A 169 -6.13 3.01 5.79
N ALA A 170 -6.99 4.01 5.57
CA ALA A 170 -8.25 4.14 6.31
C ALA A 170 -9.22 2.97 6.06
N VAL A 171 -9.15 2.38 4.86
CA VAL A 171 -9.98 1.26 4.41
C VAL A 171 -9.12 0.00 4.26
N GLY A 172 -9.66 -1.16 4.65
CA GLY A 172 -8.99 -2.44 4.63
C GLY A 172 -8.04 -2.60 5.82
N ARG A 173 -6.83 -2.06 5.69
CA ARG A 173 -5.72 -2.33 6.61
C ARG A 173 -6.04 -1.96 8.07
N THR A 174 -6.70 -0.83 8.28
CA THR A 174 -7.09 -0.41 9.63
C THR A 174 -8.06 -1.42 10.25
N GLN A 175 -9.03 -1.92 9.50
CA GLN A 175 -10.02 -2.86 10.00
C GLN A 175 -9.38 -4.23 10.28
N GLU A 176 -8.47 -4.70 9.43
CA GLU A 176 -7.71 -5.92 9.72
C GLU A 176 -6.88 -5.81 11.00
N LEU A 177 -6.23 -4.66 11.24
CA LEU A 177 -5.53 -4.41 12.50
C LEU A 177 -6.47 -4.47 13.70
N LEU A 178 -7.67 -3.89 13.60
CA LEU A 178 -8.68 -3.99 14.66
C LEU A 178 -9.08 -5.45 14.93
N PHE A 179 -9.24 -6.26 13.89
CA PHE A 179 -9.49 -7.70 14.02
C PHE A 179 -8.34 -8.39 14.77
N PHE A 180 -7.08 -8.09 14.42
CA PHE A 180 -5.91 -8.64 15.12
C PHE A 180 -5.83 -8.17 16.57
N PHE A 181 -6.09 -6.90 16.88
CA PHE A 181 -6.08 -6.41 18.26
C PHE A 181 -7.13 -7.11 19.13
N ARG A 182 -8.34 -7.34 18.59
CA ARG A 182 -9.35 -8.17 19.26
C ARG A 182 -8.80 -9.55 19.61
N LYS A 183 -8.17 -10.22 18.63
CA LYS A 183 -7.58 -11.55 18.80
C LYS A 183 -6.45 -11.55 19.83
N ILE A 184 -5.55 -10.56 19.77
CA ILE A 184 -4.43 -10.37 20.71
C ILE A 184 -4.94 -10.24 22.15
N LYS A 185 -5.96 -9.39 22.37
CA LYS A 185 -6.55 -9.18 23.70
C LYS A 185 -7.30 -10.41 24.20
N ALA A 186 -8.11 -11.03 23.34
CA ALA A 186 -8.88 -12.23 23.67
C ALA A 186 -7.98 -13.43 24.02
N GLN A 187 -6.78 -13.50 23.43
CA GLN A 187 -5.78 -14.55 23.69
C GLN A 187 -4.75 -14.16 24.76
N HIS A 188 -4.88 -12.99 25.38
CA HIS A 188 -3.97 -12.47 26.40
C HIS A 188 -2.49 -12.49 25.98
N LEU A 189 -2.20 -12.12 24.72
CA LEU A 189 -0.83 -12.17 24.17
C LEU A 189 0.06 -10.98 24.60
N THR A 190 -0.51 -9.99 25.29
CA THR A 190 0.19 -8.83 25.85
C THR A 190 0.11 -8.84 27.38
N PRO A 191 0.86 -9.71 28.08
CA PRO A 191 0.69 -9.93 29.52
C PRO A 191 1.04 -8.72 30.39
N GLN A 192 1.93 -7.83 29.95
CA GLN A 192 2.26 -6.61 30.70
C GLN A 192 1.23 -5.51 30.49
N ASN A 193 0.57 -5.50 29.31
CA ASN A 193 -0.43 -4.52 28.93
C ASN A 193 -1.69 -5.25 28.39
N PRO A 194 -2.45 -5.98 29.23
CA PRO A 194 -3.53 -6.85 28.74
C PRO A 194 -4.70 -6.10 28.10
N ASP A 195 -4.95 -4.86 28.53
CA ASP A 195 -6.03 -4.01 27.99
C ASP A 195 -5.49 -2.66 27.47
N PHE A 196 -4.40 -2.70 26.70
CA PHE A 196 -3.78 -1.50 26.13
C PHE A 196 -4.76 -0.63 25.31
N PRO A 197 -4.65 0.71 25.38
CA PRO A 197 -5.51 1.59 24.60
C PRO A 197 -5.12 1.59 23.11
N VAL A 198 -6.13 1.51 22.23
CA VAL A 198 -5.97 1.61 20.78
C VAL A 198 -6.79 2.79 20.27
N TYR A 199 -6.13 3.71 19.58
CA TYR A 199 -6.75 4.89 18.97
C TYR A 199 -6.73 4.78 17.45
N VAL A 200 -7.90 4.89 16.83
CA VAL A 200 -8.04 5.10 15.38
C VAL A 200 -8.23 6.60 15.16
N ASP A 201 -7.18 7.27 14.70
CA ASP A 201 -7.16 8.71 14.47
C ASP A 201 -7.22 9.03 12.97
N SER A 202 -8.42 8.84 12.40
CA SER A 202 -8.74 9.15 11.01
C SER A 202 -10.26 9.18 10.83
N PRO A 203 -10.87 10.33 10.45
CA PRO A 203 -12.30 10.41 10.17
C PRO A 203 -12.76 9.38 9.14
N LEU A 204 -12.04 9.27 8.02
CA LEU A 204 -12.32 8.27 6.99
C LEU A 204 -12.23 6.84 7.53
N ALA A 205 -11.27 6.54 8.41
CA ALA A 205 -11.16 5.20 9.00
C ALA A 205 -12.32 4.89 9.97
N ALA A 206 -12.85 5.91 10.65
CA ALA A 206 -14.03 5.76 11.50
C ALA A 206 -15.26 5.36 10.65
N GLU A 207 -15.51 6.08 9.56
CA GLU A 207 -16.61 5.80 8.63
C GLU A 207 -16.44 4.43 7.94
N ALA A 208 -15.24 4.12 7.46
CA ALA A 208 -14.93 2.82 6.88
C ALA A 208 -15.11 1.67 7.88
N THR A 209 -14.73 1.87 9.15
CA THR A 209 -14.94 0.87 10.21
C THR A 209 -16.42 0.65 10.48
N ALA A 210 -17.27 1.68 10.39
CA ALA A 210 -18.72 1.52 10.50
C ALA A 210 -19.28 0.66 9.37
N ILE A 211 -18.81 0.85 8.13
CA ILE A 211 -19.18 0.01 6.98
C ILE A 211 -18.76 -1.45 7.20
N TYR A 212 -17.55 -1.68 7.71
CA TYR A 212 -17.07 -3.03 8.03
C TYR A 212 -17.77 -3.68 9.25
N ARG A 213 -18.51 -2.90 10.05
CA ARG A 213 -19.36 -3.41 11.15
C ARG A 213 -20.82 -3.61 10.74
N SER A 214 -21.18 -3.24 9.52
CA SER A 214 -22.51 -3.45 8.97
C SER A 214 -22.75 -4.92 8.58
N ASP A 215 -23.84 -5.22 7.88
CA ASP A 215 -24.10 -6.56 7.37
C ASP A 215 -23.00 -6.99 6.38
N LEU A 216 -22.25 -8.04 6.74
CA LEU A 216 -21.21 -8.66 5.94
C LEU A 216 -21.66 -9.98 5.32
N HIS A 217 -22.97 -10.25 5.21
CA HIS A 217 -23.46 -11.45 4.52
C HIS A 217 -23.00 -11.47 3.06
N GLY A 218 -22.30 -12.54 2.66
CA GLY A 218 -21.64 -12.58 1.35
C GLY A 218 -20.46 -11.59 1.24
N TYR A 219 -20.01 -11.05 2.35
CA TYR A 219 -18.81 -10.25 2.60
C TYR A 219 -17.66 -11.07 3.17
N ALA A 220 -18.03 -11.79 4.21
CA ALA A 220 -17.11 -12.19 5.24
C ALA A 220 -16.45 -13.56 5.00
N ASP A 221 -15.27 -13.73 5.57
CA ASP A 221 -14.65 -15.04 5.69
C ASP A 221 -15.39 -15.93 6.72
N PRO A 222 -15.19 -17.26 6.70
CA PRO A 222 -15.87 -18.18 7.63
C PRO A 222 -15.57 -17.97 9.13
N GLU A 223 -14.36 -17.52 9.52
CA GLU A 223 -14.02 -17.17 10.91
C GLU A 223 -14.85 -15.96 11.35
N THR A 224 -14.94 -14.95 10.50
CA THR A 224 -15.71 -13.72 10.75
C THR A 224 -17.22 -13.98 10.79
N GLU A 225 -17.76 -14.77 9.86
CA GLU A 225 -19.16 -15.20 9.88
C GLU A 225 -19.49 -15.97 11.17
N ASN A 226 -18.59 -16.86 11.60
CA ASN A 226 -18.77 -17.62 12.83
C ASN A 226 -18.81 -16.72 14.07
N LEU A 227 -17.93 -15.71 14.16
CA LEU A 227 -17.92 -14.75 15.26
C LEU A 227 -19.23 -13.96 15.34
N ILE A 228 -19.71 -13.47 14.19
CA ILE A 228 -20.97 -12.73 14.09
C ILE A 228 -22.14 -13.64 14.52
N ALA A 229 -22.17 -14.89 14.06
CA ALA A 229 -23.21 -15.86 14.42
C ALA A 229 -23.26 -16.17 15.92
N HIS A 230 -22.14 -16.06 16.64
CA HIS A 230 -22.07 -16.20 18.10
C HIS A 230 -22.27 -14.88 18.86
N GLY A 231 -22.69 -13.81 18.18
CA GLY A 231 -22.94 -12.51 18.79
C GLY A 231 -21.68 -11.73 19.18
N THR A 232 -20.52 -12.07 18.60
CA THR A 232 -19.27 -11.35 18.82
C THR A 232 -19.03 -10.34 17.69
N GLU A 233 -18.84 -9.07 18.05
CA GLU A 233 -18.47 -8.03 17.09
C GLU A 233 -16.99 -8.19 16.63
N PRO A 234 -16.70 -8.40 15.34
CA PRO A 234 -15.34 -8.69 14.89
C PRO A 234 -14.33 -7.55 15.09
N LEU A 235 -14.79 -6.30 15.09
CA LEU A 235 -13.89 -5.13 15.14
C LEU A 235 -14.01 -4.34 16.45
N GLN A 236 -14.64 -4.91 17.48
CA GLN A 236 -14.86 -4.27 18.76
C GLN A 236 -14.12 -5.03 19.87
N PHE A 237 -13.49 -4.28 20.76
CA PHE A 237 -12.80 -4.78 21.95
C PHE A 237 -12.69 -3.66 22.98
N SER A 238 -12.30 -4.01 24.22
CA SER A 238 -12.12 -3.04 25.31
C SER A 238 -11.05 -2.00 24.96
N ASN A 239 -11.19 -0.77 25.45
CA ASN A 239 -10.20 0.31 25.28
C ASN A 239 -9.87 0.66 23.81
N LEU A 240 -10.81 0.42 22.88
CA LEU A 240 -10.79 0.94 21.52
C LEU A 240 -11.45 2.32 21.49
N HIS A 241 -10.73 3.31 20.98
CA HIS A 241 -11.17 4.68 20.82
C HIS A 241 -11.09 5.07 19.34
N ILE A 242 -12.21 5.46 18.75
CA ILE A 242 -12.27 5.92 17.37
C ILE A 242 -12.54 7.42 17.42
N THR A 243 -11.55 8.23 17.02
CA THR A 243 -11.62 9.69 17.09
C THR A 243 -11.70 10.31 15.70
N SER A 244 -12.56 11.31 15.56
CA SER A 244 -12.68 12.15 14.37
C SER A 244 -12.29 13.61 14.65
N SER A 245 -12.13 14.02 15.93
CA SER A 245 -11.82 15.40 16.32
C SER A 245 -10.32 15.72 16.18
N VAL A 246 -10.03 16.95 15.75
CA VAL A 246 -8.65 17.47 15.68
C VAL A 246 -8.08 17.74 17.08
N GLU A 247 -8.94 18.16 18.01
CA GLU A 247 -8.58 18.44 19.40
C GLU A 247 -8.19 17.15 20.12
N GLU A 248 -8.97 16.09 19.95
CA GLU A 248 -8.66 14.77 20.48
C GLU A 248 -7.35 14.23 19.88
N SER A 249 -7.18 14.29 18.56
CA SER A 249 -5.93 13.91 17.86
C SER A 249 -4.69 14.61 18.43
N LYS A 250 -4.79 15.91 18.72
CA LYS A 250 -3.71 16.67 19.36
C LYS A 250 -3.43 16.17 20.77
N ALA A 251 -4.47 15.99 21.59
CA ALA A 251 -4.35 15.52 22.96
C ALA A 251 -3.64 14.15 23.05
N LEU A 252 -3.83 13.27 22.06
CA LEU A 252 -3.14 11.97 22.00
C LEU A 252 -1.62 12.09 21.97
N ASN A 253 -1.06 13.20 21.49
CA ASN A 253 0.38 13.43 21.44
C ASN A 253 0.96 13.91 22.79
N ASP A 254 0.11 14.46 23.68
CA ASP A 254 0.56 15.21 24.85
C ASP A 254 0.24 14.54 26.21
N ASP A 255 -0.71 13.59 26.26
CA ASP A 255 -1.20 13.04 27.53
C ASP A 255 -0.21 12.11 28.28
N GLY A 256 0.90 11.70 27.64
CA GLY A 256 1.94 10.85 28.22
C GLY A 256 1.55 9.38 28.48
N ILE A 257 0.34 8.95 28.12
CA ILE A 257 -0.14 7.57 28.32
C ILE A 257 0.36 6.69 27.15
N PRO A 258 1.10 5.58 27.42
CA PRO A 258 1.50 4.64 26.38
C PRO A 258 0.29 4.05 25.65
N LYS A 259 0.28 4.13 24.32
CA LYS A 259 -0.86 3.73 23.49
C LYS A 259 -0.47 3.25 22.10
N VAL A 260 -1.40 2.56 21.45
CA VAL A 260 -1.34 2.27 20.01
C VAL A 260 -2.14 3.33 19.27
N ILE A 261 -1.55 3.93 18.23
CA ILE A 261 -2.18 4.96 17.39
C ILE A 261 -2.15 4.49 15.94
N ILE A 262 -3.32 4.24 15.36
CA ILE A 262 -3.51 3.99 13.93
C ILE A 262 -3.95 5.29 13.28
N SER A 263 -3.23 5.75 12.26
CA SER A 263 -3.58 6.99 11.58
C SER A 263 -3.23 6.95 10.09
N SER A 264 -4.05 7.64 9.31
CA SER A 264 -3.85 7.82 7.87
C SER A 264 -2.98 9.05 7.58
N SER A 265 -2.24 9.09 6.46
CA SER A 265 -2.15 8.11 5.36
C SER A 265 -1.16 6.95 5.59
N GLY A 266 -1.41 5.79 5.00
CA GLY A 266 -0.58 4.58 5.14
C GLY A 266 0.85 4.69 4.63
N MET A 267 1.16 5.71 3.81
CA MET A 267 2.51 5.97 3.28
C MET A 267 3.18 7.23 3.87
N CYS A 268 2.56 7.86 4.87
CA CYS A 268 3.09 9.02 5.60
C CYS A 268 3.25 10.33 4.80
N GLU A 269 2.60 10.45 3.64
CA GLU A 269 2.71 11.65 2.78
C GLU A 269 1.85 12.82 3.28
N ALA A 270 0.69 12.51 3.82
CA ALA A 270 -0.29 13.47 4.32
C ALA A 270 -1.07 12.94 5.53
N GLY A 271 -1.85 13.83 6.14
CA GLY A 271 -2.76 13.49 7.23
C GLY A 271 -2.16 13.56 8.64
N ARG A 272 -2.96 13.14 9.61
CA ARG A 272 -2.66 13.21 11.06
C ARG A 272 -1.44 12.35 11.42
N ILE A 273 -1.17 11.29 10.67
CA ILE A 273 0.01 10.44 10.86
C ILE A 273 1.33 11.24 10.91
N ARG A 274 1.46 12.30 10.11
CA ARG A 274 2.68 13.14 10.10
C ARG A 274 2.87 13.87 11.42
N HIS A 275 1.78 14.27 12.08
CA HIS A 275 1.84 14.86 13.41
C HIS A 275 2.25 13.80 14.44
N HIS A 276 1.70 12.59 14.40
CA HIS A 276 2.13 11.53 15.31
C HIS A 276 3.61 11.15 15.10
N LEU A 277 4.07 11.06 13.84
CA LEU A 277 5.48 10.82 13.53
C LEU A 277 6.39 11.93 14.09
N LYS A 278 5.98 13.20 13.97
CA LYS A 278 6.72 14.33 14.55
C LYS A 278 6.94 14.14 16.06
N HIS A 279 5.93 13.70 16.80
CA HIS A 279 6.01 13.56 18.26
C HIS A 279 6.69 12.27 18.73
N ASN A 280 6.69 11.20 17.91
CA ASN A 280 7.15 9.89 18.34
C ASN A 280 8.48 9.45 17.71
N LEU A 281 8.87 9.93 16.51
CA LEU A 281 10.09 9.45 15.83
C LEU A 281 11.38 9.67 16.63
N TRP A 282 11.47 10.75 17.40
CA TRP A 282 12.68 11.11 18.16
C TRP A 282 12.75 10.44 19.55
N ARG A 283 11.73 9.66 19.92
CA ARG A 283 11.62 8.97 21.21
C ARG A 283 12.09 7.51 21.06
N PRO A 284 13.19 7.09 21.70
CA PRO A 284 13.75 5.73 21.53
C PRO A 284 12.85 4.63 22.08
N GLU A 285 11.97 4.93 23.04
CA GLU A 285 11.01 3.97 23.58
C GLU A 285 9.82 3.69 22.65
N CYS A 286 9.61 4.52 21.63
CA CYS A 286 8.49 4.38 20.70
C CYS A 286 8.80 3.44 19.53
N ALA A 287 7.75 2.92 18.90
CA ALA A 287 7.83 2.13 17.70
C ALA A 287 6.96 2.72 16.58
N VAL A 288 7.45 2.67 15.34
CA VAL A 288 6.66 2.91 14.13
C VAL A 288 6.55 1.61 13.37
N VAL A 289 5.32 1.16 13.12
CA VAL A 289 5.04 -0.15 12.52
C VAL A 289 4.36 0.05 11.18
N PHE A 290 5.07 -0.27 10.10
CA PHE A 290 4.51 -0.24 8.75
C PHE A 290 3.87 -1.58 8.43
N VAL A 291 2.64 -1.55 7.92
CA VAL A 291 1.79 -2.73 7.71
C VAL A 291 1.27 -2.86 6.27
N GLY A 292 1.83 -2.08 5.35
CA GLY A 292 1.41 -2.08 3.94
C GLY A 292 2.54 -1.61 3.03
N TYR A 293 2.32 -1.76 1.71
CA TYR A 293 3.26 -1.33 0.70
C TYR A 293 3.64 0.14 0.83
N GLN A 294 4.92 0.45 0.62
CA GLN A 294 5.45 1.81 0.65
C GLN A 294 6.07 2.13 -0.71
N ALA A 295 5.45 3.05 -1.45
CA ALA A 295 5.91 3.46 -2.78
C ALA A 295 7.24 4.22 -2.72
N ALA A 296 8.04 4.09 -3.78
CA ALA A 296 9.30 4.82 -3.90
C ALA A 296 9.08 6.34 -3.79
N GLY A 297 9.95 7.02 -3.03
CA GLY A 297 9.90 8.47 -2.82
C GLY A 297 9.02 8.93 -1.64
N THR A 298 8.23 8.04 -1.03
CA THR A 298 7.40 8.38 0.13
C THR A 298 8.21 8.46 1.43
N LEU A 299 7.73 9.22 2.42
CA LEU A 299 8.33 9.27 3.75
C LEU A 299 8.34 7.89 4.42
N GLY A 300 7.27 7.11 4.26
CA GLY A 300 7.23 5.76 4.81
C GLY A 300 8.29 4.84 4.20
N ARG A 301 8.56 4.96 2.90
CA ARG A 301 9.66 4.25 2.24
C ARG A 301 11.04 4.65 2.78
N ILE A 302 11.27 5.96 2.94
CA ILE A 302 12.53 6.49 3.50
C ILE A 302 12.79 5.95 4.91
N LEU A 303 11.76 5.91 5.75
CA LEU A 303 11.86 5.38 7.11
C LEU A 303 12.18 3.88 7.12
N LEU A 304 11.60 3.12 6.19
CA LEU A 304 11.83 1.67 6.08
C LEU A 304 13.21 1.30 5.51
N GLU A 305 13.69 2.02 4.50
CA GLU A 305 15.02 1.77 3.91
C GLU A 305 16.16 2.10 4.88
N GLY A 306 15.90 3.02 5.82
CA GLY A 306 16.88 3.42 6.82
C GLY A 306 18.04 4.23 6.22
N GLY A 307 19.17 4.26 6.92
CA GLY A 307 20.36 5.00 6.48
C GLY A 307 20.30 6.53 6.66
N VAL A 308 19.14 7.06 7.08
CA VAL A 308 18.97 8.46 7.49
C VAL A 308 18.81 8.56 8.99
N SER A 309 19.52 9.49 9.62
CA SER A 309 19.42 9.75 11.08
C SER A 309 18.30 10.74 11.42
N SER A 310 17.72 11.40 10.42
CA SER A 310 16.65 12.37 10.61
C SER A 310 15.86 12.63 9.32
N VAL A 311 14.62 13.09 9.48
CA VAL A 311 13.69 13.47 8.39
C VAL A 311 13.11 14.85 8.63
N LYS A 312 12.73 15.54 7.54
CA LYS A 312 12.12 16.87 7.62
C LYS A 312 10.59 16.76 7.69
N LEU A 313 10.00 17.19 8.79
CA LEU A 313 8.54 17.23 9.01
C LEU A 313 8.12 18.64 9.41
N PHE A 314 7.14 19.22 8.70
CA PHE A 314 6.63 20.58 8.98
C PHE A 314 7.69 21.69 9.03
N GLY A 315 8.80 21.51 8.29
CA GLY A 315 9.92 22.46 8.29
C GLY A 315 10.99 22.19 9.35
N GLU A 316 10.76 21.24 10.25
CA GLU A 316 11.67 20.87 11.34
C GLU A 316 12.42 19.58 11.01
N GLN A 317 13.67 19.46 11.47
CA GLN A 317 14.47 18.25 11.35
C GLN A 317 14.22 17.36 12.56
N ILE A 318 13.59 16.20 12.36
CA ILE A 318 13.22 15.25 13.42
C ILE A 318 14.19 14.07 13.39
N ALA A 319 14.84 13.79 14.51
CA ALA A 319 15.73 12.64 14.66
C ALA A 319 14.93 11.34 14.61
N ILE A 320 15.50 10.30 13.98
CA ILE A 320 14.92 8.95 13.97
C ILE A 320 15.62 8.15 15.07
N LYS A 321 14.92 7.94 16.17
CA LYS A 321 15.35 7.12 17.32
C LYS A 321 14.36 6.01 17.66
N ALA A 322 13.09 6.18 17.30
CA ALA A 322 12.07 5.16 17.45
C ALA A 322 12.43 3.90 16.66
N HIS A 323 11.98 2.74 17.15
CA HIS A 323 12.14 1.47 16.46
C HIS A 323 11.25 1.43 15.22
N ILE A 324 11.81 1.10 14.06
CA ILE A 324 11.05 0.98 12.81
C ILE A 324 10.86 -0.49 12.47
N TYR A 325 9.60 -0.90 12.31
CA TYR A 325 9.24 -2.28 11.96
C TYR A 325 8.49 -2.33 10.64
N ASN A 326 8.73 -3.39 9.87
CA ASN A 326 8.05 -3.66 8.61
C ASN A 326 7.32 -5.01 8.67
N PHE A 327 6.00 -4.95 8.62
CA PHE A 327 5.12 -6.11 8.62
C PHE A 327 4.51 -6.29 7.22
N ARG A 328 5.28 -6.93 6.34
CA ARG A 328 4.91 -7.15 4.93
C ARG A 328 3.79 -8.17 4.74
N ALA A 329 3.60 -9.07 5.71
CA ALA A 329 2.65 -10.19 5.65
C ALA A 329 1.17 -9.79 5.58
N LEU A 330 0.85 -8.49 5.69
CA LEU A 330 -0.53 -8.02 5.64
C LEU A 330 -0.98 -7.53 4.26
N SER A 331 -0.13 -7.36 3.24
CA SER A 331 -0.59 -6.75 1.97
C SER A 331 -1.90 -7.37 1.42
N GLY A 332 -2.85 -6.50 1.03
CA GLY A 332 -4.14 -6.93 0.47
C GLY A 332 -4.02 -7.46 -0.97
N HIS A 333 -2.91 -7.19 -1.66
CA HIS A 333 -2.64 -7.73 -2.99
C HIS A 333 -2.03 -9.13 -2.90
N ALA A 334 -2.41 -10.01 -3.83
CA ALA A 334 -1.75 -11.27 -4.06
C ALA A 334 -0.25 -11.08 -4.32
N ASP A 335 0.58 -11.98 -3.79
CA ASP A 335 1.97 -12.05 -4.18
C ASP A 335 2.14 -12.68 -5.56
N HIS A 336 3.38 -12.75 -6.03
CA HIS A 336 3.76 -13.40 -7.27
C HIS A 336 3.14 -14.81 -7.43
N THR A 337 3.20 -15.66 -6.40
CA THR A 337 2.58 -17.00 -6.45
C THR A 337 1.06 -16.90 -6.60
N GLY A 338 0.38 -16.06 -5.82
CA GLY A 338 -1.06 -15.85 -5.93
C GLY A 338 -1.51 -15.33 -7.30
N LEU A 339 -0.76 -14.40 -7.89
CA LEU A 339 -1.02 -13.87 -9.24
C LEU A 339 -0.87 -14.95 -10.31
N LEU A 340 0.16 -15.80 -10.21
CA LEU A 340 0.35 -16.94 -11.11
C LEU A 340 -0.77 -17.96 -10.98
N GLU A 341 -1.20 -18.29 -9.77
CA GLU A 341 -2.32 -19.21 -9.54
C GLU A 341 -3.62 -18.67 -10.13
N TRP A 342 -3.87 -17.36 -9.99
CA TRP A 342 -5.07 -16.72 -10.53
C TRP A 342 -5.13 -16.81 -12.06
N ILE A 343 -4.05 -16.47 -12.79
CA ILE A 343 -4.04 -16.56 -14.26
C ILE A 343 -4.00 -18.00 -14.78
N GLN A 344 -3.46 -18.94 -14.00
CA GLN A 344 -3.47 -20.37 -14.34
C GLN A 344 -4.85 -21.01 -14.20
N ALA A 345 -5.79 -20.38 -13.50
CA ALA A 345 -7.15 -20.88 -13.36
C ALA A 345 -7.96 -20.87 -14.67
N PHE A 346 -7.53 -20.10 -15.67
CA PHE A 346 -8.17 -19.98 -16.98
C PHE A 346 -7.87 -21.20 -17.86
N LEU A 347 -8.92 -21.96 -18.20
CA LEU A 347 -8.88 -23.08 -19.14
C LEU A 347 -10.07 -23.00 -20.13
N PRO A 348 -9.82 -22.83 -21.45
CA PRO A 348 -8.50 -22.69 -22.09
C PRO A 348 -7.80 -21.38 -21.70
N LYS A 349 -6.49 -21.31 -21.96
CA LYS A 349 -5.73 -20.07 -21.74
C LYS A 349 -6.32 -18.92 -22.59
N PRO A 350 -6.32 -17.68 -22.08
CA PRO A 350 -6.74 -16.51 -22.85
C PRO A 350 -5.88 -16.33 -24.10
N LYS A 351 -6.45 -15.72 -25.15
CA LYS A 351 -5.74 -15.34 -26.38
C LYS A 351 -4.67 -14.29 -26.10
N LYS A 352 -4.96 -13.34 -25.21
CA LYS A 352 -4.01 -12.32 -24.73
C LYS A 352 -4.19 -12.05 -23.24
N VAL A 353 -3.08 -11.78 -22.56
CA VAL A 353 -3.05 -11.25 -21.19
C VAL A 353 -2.37 -9.88 -21.19
N PHE A 354 -3.06 -8.86 -20.72
CA PHE A 354 -2.52 -7.51 -20.54
C PHE A 354 -2.13 -7.31 -19.07
N VAL A 355 -0.85 -7.04 -18.82
CA VAL A 355 -0.30 -6.90 -17.47
C VAL A 355 -0.22 -5.42 -17.12
N VAL A 356 -0.99 -5.00 -16.12
CA VAL A 356 -1.13 -3.60 -15.70
C VAL A 356 -0.87 -3.45 -14.20
N HIS A 357 -1.10 -2.25 -13.65
CA HIS A 357 -1.13 -1.97 -12.20
C HIS A 357 0.09 -2.54 -11.44
N GLY A 358 1.27 -2.05 -11.80
CA GLY A 358 2.55 -2.42 -11.19
C GLY A 358 3.64 -1.44 -11.61
N GLU A 359 4.77 -1.43 -10.89
CA GLU A 359 5.95 -0.69 -11.34
C GLU A 359 6.44 -1.26 -12.67
N ARG A 360 7.02 -0.41 -13.53
CA ARG A 360 7.39 -0.80 -14.91
C ARG A 360 8.21 -2.08 -14.98
N GLU A 361 9.27 -2.16 -14.16
CA GLU A 361 10.14 -3.33 -14.09
C GLU A 361 9.38 -4.60 -13.64
N CYS A 362 8.43 -4.43 -12.72
CA CYS A 362 7.56 -5.51 -12.26
C CYS A 362 6.64 -6.01 -13.38
N CYS A 363 5.94 -5.10 -14.07
CA CYS A 363 5.09 -5.44 -15.21
C CYS A 363 5.88 -6.17 -16.31
N GLU A 364 7.06 -5.66 -16.67
CA GLU A 364 7.91 -6.25 -17.72
C GLU A 364 8.42 -7.64 -17.33
N THR A 365 8.92 -7.79 -16.10
CA THR A 365 9.45 -9.07 -15.59
C THR A 365 8.35 -10.12 -15.51
N PHE A 366 7.19 -9.76 -14.94
CA PHE A 366 6.07 -10.67 -14.82
C PHE A 366 5.49 -11.06 -16.19
N THR A 367 5.40 -10.12 -17.13
CA THR A 367 5.01 -10.40 -18.52
C THR A 367 5.93 -11.43 -19.18
N ALA A 368 7.26 -11.26 -19.04
CA ALA A 368 8.23 -12.20 -19.59
C ALA A 368 8.10 -13.61 -18.99
N GLU A 369 7.80 -13.70 -17.70
CA GLU A 369 7.51 -14.98 -17.04
C GLU A 369 6.23 -15.64 -17.57
N LEU A 370 5.13 -14.88 -17.72
CA LEU A 370 3.88 -15.39 -18.30
C LEU A 370 4.10 -15.95 -19.72
N CYS A 371 4.88 -15.23 -20.54
CA CYS A 371 5.29 -15.69 -21.87
C CYS A 371 6.04 -17.03 -21.82
N THR A 372 6.95 -17.18 -20.86
CA THR A 372 7.70 -18.44 -20.65
C THR A 372 6.79 -19.59 -20.23
N LYS A 373 5.72 -19.30 -19.48
CA LYS A 373 4.66 -20.27 -19.11
C LYS A 373 3.64 -20.51 -20.23
N GLY A 374 3.85 -19.94 -21.41
CA GLY A 374 3.03 -20.15 -22.60
C GLY A 374 1.71 -19.40 -22.59
N PHE A 375 1.65 -18.23 -21.96
CA PHE A 375 0.61 -17.22 -22.21
C PHE A 375 1.11 -16.23 -23.25
N ASP A 376 0.22 -15.67 -24.08
CA ASP A 376 0.57 -14.52 -24.90
C ASP A 376 0.31 -13.23 -24.09
N ALA A 377 1.36 -12.71 -23.44
CA ALA A 377 1.25 -11.59 -22.50
C ALA A 377 1.90 -10.31 -23.03
N TYR A 378 1.36 -9.16 -22.63
CA TYR A 378 1.89 -7.84 -22.98
C TYR A 378 1.64 -6.82 -21.86
N ALA A 379 2.63 -5.99 -21.52
CA ALA A 379 2.45 -4.85 -20.63
C ALA A 379 2.16 -3.60 -21.48
N PRO A 380 0.90 -3.12 -21.56
CA PRO A 380 0.55 -1.97 -22.38
C PRO A 380 1.11 -0.67 -21.81
N ASP A 381 1.47 0.24 -22.72
CA ASP A 381 1.80 1.62 -22.38
C ASP A 381 0.51 2.44 -22.20
N PHE A 382 0.63 3.66 -21.64
CA PHE A 382 -0.51 4.56 -21.46
C PHE A 382 -1.15 4.90 -22.82
N GLU A 383 -2.48 4.93 -22.92
CA GLU A 383 -3.25 5.13 -24.17
C GLU A 383 -3.12 4.03 -25.24
N ALA A 384 -2.49 2.88 -24.92
CA ALA A 384 -2.47 1.74 -25.84
C ALA A 384 -3.90 1.27 -26.20
N SER A 385 -4.09 0.90 -27.47
CA SER A 385 -5.39 0.50 -28.02
C SER A 385 -5.27 -0.83 -28.79
N TYR A 386 -6.20 -1.75 -28.51
CA TYR A 386 -6.17 -3.10 -29.06
C TYR A 386 -7.54 -3.51 -29.62
N ASP A 387 -7.55 -4.08 -30.83
CA ASP A 387 -8.74 -4.60 -31.51
C ASP A 387 -8.96 -6.07 -31.14
N LEU A 388 -10.10 -6.36 -30.51
CA LEU A 388 -10.47 -7.69 -30.01
C LEU A 388 -11.14 -8.59 -31.07
N LEU A 389 -11.57 -8.00 -32.18
CA LEU A 389 -12.12 -8.73 -33.32
C LEU A 389 -11.00 -9.20 -34.24
N GLU A 390 -10.09 -8.29 -34.58
CA GLU A 390 -8.95 -8.53 -35.47
C GLU A 390 -7.69 -9.04 -34.75
N ASP A 391 -7.70 -9.06 -33.41
CA ASP A 391 -6.62 -9.57 -32.56
C ASP A 391 -5.28 -8.84 -32.78
N ARG A 392 -5.31 -7.51 -32.88
CA ARG A 392 -4.12 -6.68 -33.15
C ARG A 392 -4.12 -5.33 -32.44
N PHE A 393 -2.92 -4.80 -32.20
CA PHE A 393 -2.77 -3.42 -31.74
C PHE A 393 -3.20 -2.43 -32.83
N ILE A 394 -4.00 -1.45 -32.42
CA ILE A 394 -4.29 -0.25 -33.21
C ILE A 394 -3.21 0.79 -32.91
N ASP A 395 -2.88 0.96 -31.63
CA ASP A 395 -1.83 1.85 -31.12
C ASP A 395 -1.12 1.18 -29.94
N LYS A 396 0.20 1.35 -29.85
CA LYS A 396 1.01 0.85 -28.72
C LYS A 396 1.01 1.80 -27.53
N GLY A 397 0.54 3.04 -27.70
CA GLY A 397 0.46 4.04 -26.65
C GLY A 397 1.76 4.83 -26.47
N ILE A 398 1.76 5.63 -25.42
CA ILE A 398 2.83 6.55 -25.05
C ILE A 398 3.74 5.85 -24.02
N PRO A 399 5.02 5.60 -24.35
CA PRO A 399 5.92 4.97 -23.41
C PRO A 399 6.06 5.83 -22.16
N PRO A 400 6.16 5.22 -20.97
CA PRO A 400 6.28 5.98 -19.73
C PRO A 400 7.52 6.87 -19.80
N GLU A 401 7.36 8.12 -19.35
CA GLU A 401 8.48 9.03 -19.21
C GLU A 401 9.50 8.37 -18.26
N LYS A 402 10.77 8.28 -18.69
CA LYS A 402 11.82 7.81 -17.80
C LYS A 402 11.82 8.75 -16.62
N LEU A 403 11.51 8.25 -15.42
CA LEU A 403 11.63 9.02 -14.19
C LEU A 403 12.99 9.73 -14.25
N HIS A 404 12.97 11.05 -14.44
CA HIS A 404 14.16 11.84 -14.26
C HIS A 404 14.65 11.49 -12.85
N PRO A 405 15.94 11.12 -12.67
CA PRO A 405 16.46 10.93 -11.33
C PRO A 405 16.08 12.21 -10.59
N VAL A 406 15.24 12.06 -9.56
CA VAL A 406 14.61 13.16 -8.84
C VAL A 406 15.69 14.21 -8.67
N CYS A 407 15.48 15.39 -9.27
CA CYS A 407 16.32 16.53 -8.98
C CYS A 407 16.22 16.72 -7.47
N ALA A 408 17.25 16.25 -6.76
CA ALA A 408 17.43 16.45 -5.34
C ALA A 408 17.57 17.96 -5.14
N GLY A 409 16.42 18.62 -5.00
CA GLY A 409 16.34 20.02 -4.64
C GLY A 409 16.93 20.19 -3.25
N HIS A 410 18.23 20.51 -3.25
CA HIS A 410 19.00 21.09 -2.15
C HIS A 410 19.05 20.29 -0.84
N VAL A 411 19.98 19.34 -0.73
CA VAL A 411 21.11 19.38 0.23
C VAL A 411 22.20 18.39 -0.26
N GLY A 412 23.42 18.89 -0.46
CA GLY A 412 24.62 18.06 -0.66
C GLY A 412 25.25 18.21 -2.04
N LYS A 413 26.48 18.72 -2.10
CA LYS A 413 27.26 18.93 -3.33
C LYS A 413 27.23 17.69 -4.23
N HIS A 414 26.82 17.88 -5.50
CA HIS A 414 26.91 16.84 -6.52
C HIS A 414 28.36 16.44 -6.74
N TYR A 415 28.70 15.22 -6.37
CA TYR A 415 29.96 14.59 -6.77
C TYR A 415 29.86 14.12 -8.22
N SER A 416 30.93 14.30 -9.00
CA SER A 416 30.98 13.80 -10.38
C SER A 416 30.85 12.27 -10.42
N SER A 417 30.43 11.70 -11.55
CA SER A 417 30.37 10.23 -11.74
C SER A 417 31.71 9.53 -11.44
N ALA A 418 32.82 10.23 -11.66
CA ALA A 418 34.16 9.77 -11.29
C ALA A 418 34.36 9.72 -9.76
N TYR A 419 33.82 10.68 -9.02
CA TYR A 419 33.90 10.70 -7.57
C TYR A 419 32.94 9.69 -6.92
N ALA A 420 31.75 9.46 -7.49
CA ALA A 420 30.87 8.38 -7.04
C ALA A 420 31.55 7.00 -7.17
N ARG A 421 32.30 6.77 -8.27
CA ARG A 421 33.14 5.58 -8.45
C ARG A 421 34.27 5.49 -7.41
N LEU A 422 34.85 6.63 -7.01
CA LEU A 422 35.87 6.69 -5.95
C LEU A 422 35.28 6.32 -4.58
N VAL A 423 34.10 6.82 -4.24
CA VAL A 423 33.38 6.47 -2.99
C VAL A 423 33.03 4.98 -2.95
N GLN A 424 32.63 4.40 -4.09
CA GLN A 424 32.38 2.96 -4.18
C GLN A 424 33.66 2.13 -4.02
N ALA A 425 34.78 2.60 -4.58
CA ALA A 425 36.08 1.97 -4.38
C ALA A 425 36.55 2.04 -2.92
N GLN A 426 36.27 3.15 -2.21
CA GLN A 426 36.53 3.29 -0.78
C GLN A 426 35.75 2.26 0.04
N LYS A 427 34.43 2.13 -0.17
CA LYS A 427 33.61 1.15 0.56
C LYS A 427 34.13 -0.28 0.38
N ARG A 428 34.55 -0.62 -0.83
CA ARG A 428 35.17 -1.92 -1.12
C ARG A 428 36.53 -2.10 -0.43
N LEU A 429 37.32 -1.03 -0.29
CA LEU A 429 38.57 -1.08 0.48
C LEU A 429 38.31 -1.31 1.97
N GLU A 430 37.29 -0.66 2.53
CA GLU A 430 36.86 -0.87 3.93
C GLU A 430 36.44 -2.33 4.17
N GLU A 431 35.65 -2.91 3.25
CA GLU A 431 35.30 -4.33 3.30
C GLU A 431 36.54 -5.23 3.25
N VAL A 432 37.50 -4.95 2.35
CA VAL A 432 38.74 -5.75 2.25
C VAL A 432 39.59 -5.64 3.52
N VAL A 433 39.64 -4.46 4.14
CA VAL A 433 40.34 -4.27 5.42
C VAL A 433 39.69 -5.12 6.52
N GLN A 434 38.36 -5.12 6.61
CA GLN A 434 37.64 -5.97 7.58
C GLN A 434 37.85 -7.47 7.32
N HIS A 435 37.87 -7.92 6.06
CA HIS A 435 38.12 -9.32 5.73
C HIS A 435 39.54 -9.81 6.05
N ASN A 436 40.51 -8.90 6.23
CA ASN A 436 41.87 -9.25 6.61
C ASN A 436 42.08 -9.23 8.13
N GLU A 437 41.02 -9.02 8.93
CA GLU A 437 41.08 -9.14 10.39
C GLU A 437 41.49 -10.58 10.78
N GLY A 438 42.68 -10.71 11.39
CA GLY A 438 43.30 -12.00 11.72
C GLY A 438 44.45 -12.44 10.80
N GLY A 439 44.84 -11.63 9.81
CA GLY A 439 46.02 -11.87 8.97
C GLY A 439 47.36 -11.75 9.72
N THR A 440 48.46 -12.18 9.09
CA THR A 440 49.79 -12.09 9.74
C THR A 440 50.25 -10.63 9.88
N ASN A 441 50.92 -10.28 10.99
CA ASN A 441 51.42 -8.91 11.22
C ASN A 441 52.29 -8.37 10.07
N LYS A 442 53.01 -9.25 9.36
CA LYS A 442 53.85 -8.89 8.22
C LYS A 442 53.02 -8.47 7.00
N ASP A 443 51.93 -9.18 6.73
CA ASP A 443 51.08 -8.91 5.58
C ASP A 443 50.13 -7.73 5.86
N LEU A 444 49.62 -7.62 7.08
CA LEU A 444 48.87 -6.44 7.54
C LEU A 444 49.71 -5.16 7.48
N GLY A 445 50.98 -5.23 7.92
CA GLY A 445 51.92 -4.10 7.81
C GLY A 445 52.15 -3.67 6.36
N LYS A 446 52.43 -4.63 5.47
CA LYS A 446 52.60 -4.33 4.03
C LYS A 446 51.34 -3.75 3.38
N PHE A 447 50.16 -4.26 3.75
CA PHE A 447 48.90 -3.78 3.21
C PHE A 447 48.60 -2.34 3.69
N ALA A 448 48.86 -2.06 4.97
CA ALA A 448 48.78 -0.71 5.52
C ALA A 448 49.74 0.26 4.80
N ASP A 449 51.00 -0.14 4.57
CA ASP A 449 51.99 0.67 3.84
C ASP A 449 51.52 1.00 2.40
N GLN A 450 50.86 0.05 1.72
CA GLN A 450 50.31 0.27 0.39
C GLN A 450 49.14 1.26 0.38
N ILE A 451 48.24 1.19 1.36
CA ILE A 451 47.13 2.15 1.52
C ILE A 451 47.70 3.54 1.84
N LEU A 452 48.66 3.63 2.76
CA LEU A 452 49.31 4.89 3.12
C LEU A 452 50.05 5.51 1.93
N SER A 453 50.74 4.70 1.12
CA SER A 453 51.39 5.16 -0.11
C SER A 453 50.37 5.67 -1.14
N LEU A 454 49.22 5.00 -1.27
CA LEU A 454 48.13 5.46 -2.13
C LEU A 454 47.57 6.80 -1.63
N CYS A 455 47.36 6.96 -0.33
CA CYS A 455 46.91 8.22 0.27
C CYS A 455 47.90 9.35 -0.02
N GLN A 456 49.19 9.15 0.27
CA GLN A 456 50.24 10.15 0.00
C GLN A 456 50.33 10.55 -1.47
N LYS A 457 50.08 9.61 -2.40
CA LYS A 457 50.13 9.89 -3.84
C LYS A 457 48.98 10.76 -4.35
N TRP A 458 47.82 10.70 -3.70
CA TRP A 458 46.59 11.36 -4.15
C TRP A 458 46.10 12.48 -3.24
N ASP A 459 46.77 12.70 -2.11
CA ASP A 459 46.60 13.86 -1.24
C ASP A 459 47.06 15.13 -1.98
N ARG A 460 46.11 16.02 -2.32
CA ARG A 460 46.33 17.22 -3.15
C ARG A 460 46.04 18.49 -2.39
#